data_AF-A0A060UQU9-F1
#
_entry.id   AF-A0A060UQU9-F1
#
_cell.length_a   1.000
_cell.length_b   1.000
_cell.length_c   1.000
_cell.angle_alpha   90.00
_cell.angle_beta   90.00
_cell.angle_gamma   90.00
#
_symmetry.space_group_name_H-M   'P 1'
#
loop_
_entity.id
_entity.type
_entity.pdbx_description
1 polymer ?
#
loop_
_entity_poly.entity_id
_entity_poly.type
_entity_poly.pdbx_seq_one_letter_code
_entity_poly.pdbx_strand_id
1 'polypeptide(L)'
;MTTKDQLCQAKTLPVLLLDDKGRVVISKNGKPIHRYVGIAFDYVCRAFVLVDMVRGWLEFMVSDTLENARMEAEYLVGKFR
;
A
#
# COMPACT_ATOMS: atom_id res chain seq x y z
N MET A 1 -17.13 -3.19 -21.11
CA MET A 1 -16.45 -3.73 -19.91
C MET A 1 -16.87 -2.88 -18.73
N THR A 2 -17.47 -3.48 -17.71
CA THR A 2 -17.89 -2.72 -16.53
C THR A 2 -16.69 -2.53 -15.59
N THR A 3 -16.70 -1.47 -14.78
CA THR A 3 -15.69 -1.19 -13.75
C THR A 3 -15.49 -2.38 -12.79
N LYS A 4 -16.54 -3.19 -12.62
CA LYS A 4 -16.56 -4.42 -11.82
C LYS A 4 -15.73 -5.54 -12.46
N ASP A 5 -15.70 -5.63 -13.79
CA ASP A 5 -14.93 -6.63 -14.54
C ASP A 5 -13.42 -6.34 -14.51
N GLN A 6 -13.04 -5.06 -14.50
CA GLN A 6 -11.64 -4.63 -14.36
C GLN A 6 -11.09 -4.91 -12.95
N LEU A 7 -11.92 -4.73 -11.92
CA LEU A 7 -11.60 -5.08 -10.53
C LEU A 7 -11.43 -6.60 -10.33
N CYS A 8 -12.20 -7.42 -11.07
CA CYS A 8 -12.12 -8.89 -11.01
C CYS A 8 -10.93 -9.47 -11.81
N GLN A 9 -10.49 -8.82 -12.89
CA GLN A 9 -9.35 -9.28 -13.70
C GLN A 9 -7.98 -8.93 -13.10
N ALA A 10 -7.90 -7.89 -12.25
CA ALA A 10 -6.73 -7.67 -11.43
C ALA A 10 -6.67 -8.77 -10.37
N LYS A 11 -5.75 -9.74 -10.52
CA LYS A 11 -5.36 -10.65 -9.42
C LYS A 11 -5.04 -9.78 -8.20
N THR A 12 -6.01 -9.72 -7.28
CA THR A 12 -6.33 -8.52 -6.48
C THR A 12 -5.10 -7.84 -5.88
N LEU A 13 -4.96 -6.55 -6.13
CA LEU A 13 -3.99 -5.74 -5.40
C LEU A 13 -4.30 -5.85 -3.90
N PRO A 14 -3.26 -5.87 -3.03
CA PRO A 14 -3.47 -5.78 -1.60
C PRO A 14 -4.33 -4.56 -1.26
N VAL A 15 -5.36 -4.77 -0.45
CA VAL A 15 -6.24 -3.71 0.04
C VAL A 15 -5.99 -3.48 1.51
N LEU A 16 -5.97 -2.21 1.89
CA LEU A 16 -5.88 -1.78 3.27
C LEU A 16 -7.30 -1.72 3.83
N LEU A 17 -7.58 -2.54 4.83
CA LEU A 17 -8.86 -2.69 5.51
C LEU A 17 -8.74 -2.14 6.93
N LEU A 18 -9.85 -1.64 7.46
CA LEU A 18 -10.01 -1.41 8.89
C LEU A 18 -10.82 -2.58 9.46
N ASP A 19 -10.31 -3.23 10.50
CA ASP A 19 -11.07 -4.25 11.22
C ASP A 19 -12.13 -3.63 12.14
N ASP A 20 -12.94 -4.47 12.76
CA ASP A 20 -14.01 -4.10 13.70
C ASP A 20 -13.52 -3.38 14.97
N LYS A 21 -12.20 -3.38 15.21
CA LYS A 21 -11.53 -2.69 16.32
C LYS A 21 -10.80 -1.44 15.86
N GLY A 22 -10.98 -1.02 14.60
CA GLY A 22 -10.32 0.14 14.01
C GLY A 22 -8.84 -0.08 13.68
N ARG A 23 -8.36 -1.33 13.66
CA ARG A 23 -6.97 -1.65 13.30
C ARG A 23 -6.84 -1.78 11.80
N VAL A 24 -5.75 -1.25 11.27
CA VAL A 24 -5.39 -1.40 9.86
C VAL A 24 -4.88 -2.81 9.60
N VAL A 25 -5.51 -3.52 8.66
CA VAL A 25 -5.14 -4.86 8.21
C VAL A 25 -5.00 -4.84 6.69
N ILE A 26 -3.89 -5.37 6.17
CA ILE A 26 -3.74 -5.53 4.72
C ILE A 26 -4.22 -6.92 4.33
N SER A 27 -5.08 -7.00 3.31
CA SER A 27 -5.65 -8.24 2.82
C SER A 27 -5.45 -8.39 1.32
N LYS A 28 -5.17 -9.60 0.85
CA LYS A 28 -5.12 -9.95 -0.57
C LYS A 28 -5.94 -11.20 -0.80
N ASN A 29 -6.88 -11.15 -1.76
CA ASN A 29 -7.85 -12.23 -1.98
C ASN A 29 -8.56 -12.68 -0.68
N GLY A 30 -8.90 -11.74 0.21
CA GLY A 30 -9.58 -12.04 1.47
C GLY A 30 -8.70 -12.65 2.57
N LYS A 31 -7.40 -12.80 2.35
CA LYS A 31 -6.45 -13.31 3.36
C LYS A 31 -5.56 -12.20 3.91
N PRO A 32 -5.40 -12.08 5.24
CA PRO A 32 -4.53 -11.08 5.84
C PRO A 32 -3.06 -11.32 5.46
N ILE A 33 -2.32 -10.23 5.26
CA ILE A 33 -0.87 -10.21 5.03
C ILE A 33 -0.22 -9.55 6.24
N HIS A 34 0.59 -10.31 6.96
CA HIS A 34 1.25 -9.85 8.20
C HIS A 34 2.61 -9.16 7.96
N ARG A 35 3.18 -9.28 6.75
CA ARG A 35 4.44 -8.64 6.36
C ARG A 35 4.27 -7.98 5.00
N TYR A 36 3.79 -6.75 5.02
CA TYR A 36 3.58 -5.96 3.82
C TYR A 36 4.41 -4.71 3.87
N VAL A 37 5.16 -4.48 2.80
CA VAL A 37 5.77 -3.20 2.46
C VAL A 37 5.30 -2.85 1.06
N GLY A 38 4.73 -1.66 0.86
CA GLY A 38 4.29 -1.25 -0.46
C GLY A 38 3.76 0.18 -0.51
N ILE A 39 3.55 0.67 -1.73
CA ILE A 39 3.10 2.04 -1.98
C ILE A 39 1.57 2.07 -2.05
N ALA A 40 0.98 3.00 -1.33
CA ALA A 40 -0.44 3.34 -1.40
C ALA A 40 -0.62 4.80 -1.86
N PHE A 41 -1.82 5.16 -2.30
CA PHE A 41 -2.17 6.55 -2.60
C PHE A 41 -3.16 7.06 -1.55
N ASP A 42 -2.78 8.13 -0.85
CA ASP A 42 -3.62 8.84 0.10
C ASP A 42 -4.43 9.91 -0.65
N TYR A 43 -5.75 9.73 -0.69
CA TYR A 43 -6.67 10.66 -1.37
C TYR A 43 -6.83 11.99 -0.64
N VAL A 44 -6.65 12.04 0.69
CA VAL A 44 -6.77 13.27 1.50
C VAL A 44 -5.56 14.14 1.24
N CYS A 45 -4.37 13.54 1.32
CA CYS A 45 -3.10 14.24 1.09
C CYS A 45 -2.77 14.41 -0.39
N ARG A 46 -3.48 13.69 -1.30
CA ARG A 46 -3.17 13.58 -2.73
C ARG A 46 -1.71 13.19 -2.99
N ALA A 47 -1.21 12.25 -2.21
CA ALA A 47 0.18 11.83 -2.23
C ALA A 47 0.30 10.31 -2.24
N PHE A 48 1.37 9.79 -2.83
CA PHE A 48 1.79 8.42 -2.64
C PHE A 48 2.47 8.31 -1.28
N VAL A 49 2.26 7.20 -0.58
CA VAL A 49 2.82 6.90 0.74
C VAL A 49 3.36 5.48 0.80
N LEU A 50 4.46 5.28 1.53
CA LEU A 50 4.98 3.95 1.83
C LEU A 50 4.25 3.37 3.06
N VAL A 51 3.80 2.13 2.98
CA VAL A 51 3.14 1.43 4.09
C VAL A 51 4.04 0.29 4.53
N ASP A 52 4.61 0.36 5.74
CA ASP A 52 5.43 -0.69 6.35
C ASP A 52 4.71 -1.34 7.55
N MET A 53 3.98 -2.42 7.26
CA MET A 53 3.32 -3.21 8.28
C MET A 53 4.24 -4.17 9.03
N VAL A 54 5.51 -4.32 8.62
CA VAL A 54 6.49 -5.15 9.35
C VAL A 54 6.92 -4.45 10.64
N ARG A 55 7.10 -3.13 10.58
CA ARG A 55 7.42 -2.31 11.76
C ARG A 55 6.17 -1.91 12.54
N GLY A 56 4.99 -1.99 11.93
CA GLY A 56 3.72 -1.57 12.51
C GLY A 56 3.47 -0.07 12.44
N TRP A 57 4.21 0.64 11.58
CA TRP A 57 4.12 2.09 11.40
C TRP A 57 3.80 2.42 9.94
N LEU A 58 2.96 3.44 9.72
CA LEU A 58 2.81 4.03 8.41
C LEU A 58 3.95 5.04 8.23
N GLU A 59 4.99 4.65 7.50
CA GLU A 59 6.13 5.53 7.19
C GLU A 59 5.75 6.43 5.99
N PHE A 60 5.28 7.64 6.26
CA PHE A 60 4.89 8.60 5.21
C PHE A 60 6.11 9.06 4.41
N MET A 61 6.27 8.50 3.23
CA MET A 61 7.04 9.08 2.16
C MET A 61 6.07 9.85 1.28
N VAL A 62 6.06 11.18 1.34
CA VAL A 62 5.09 11.99 0.59
C VAL A 62 5.67 12.28 -0.79
N SER A 63 5.43 11.38 -1.74
CA SER A 63 5.78 11.64 -3.14
C SER A 63 4.53 12.07 -3.90
N ASP A 64 4.67 13.09 -4.75
CA ASP A 64 3.62 13.64 -5.59
C ASP A 64 3.27 12.74 -6.79
N THR A 65 4.23 11.92 -7.23
CA THR A 65 4.09 11.00 -8.35
C THR A 65 4.44 9.56 -7.95
N LEU A 66 3.83 8.60 -8.65
CA LEU A 66 4.11 7.17 -8.44
C LEU A 66 5.56 6.81 -8.78
N GLU A 67 6.16 7.51 -9.75
CA GLU A 67 7.53 7.27 -10.20
C GLU A 67 8.54 7.71 -9.14
N ASN A 68 8.35 8.89 -8.54
CA ASN A 68 9.15 9.34 -7.40
C ASN A 68 9.01 8.38 -6.20
N ALA A 69 7.77 7.99 -5.87
CA ALA A 69 7.51 7.06 -4.77
C ALA A 69 8.24 5.71 -4.96
N ARG A 70 8.28 5.20 -6.20
CA ARG A 70 9.01 3.96 -6.52
C ARG A 70 10.51 4.13 -6.36
N MET A 71 11.07 5.21 -6.89
CA MET A 71 12.50 5.49 -6.81
C MET A 71 12.96 5.64 -5.36
N GLU A 72 12.20 6.37 -4.55
CA GLU A 72 12.48 6.56 -3.13
C GLU A 72 12.34 5.25 -2.34
N ALA A 73 11.33 4.43 -2.65
CA ALA A 73 11.19 3.09 -2.06
C ALA A 73 12.38 2.18 -2.40
N GLU A 74 12.83 2.18 -3.66
CA GLU A 74 14.03 1.46 -4.10
C GLU A 74 15.29 1.95 -3.37
N TYR A 75 15.46 3.26 -3.22
CA TYR A 75 16.55 3.86 -2.46
C TYR A 75 16.54 3.41 -0.99
N LEU A 76 15.38 3.45 -0.32
CA LEU A 76 15.27 3.01 1.08
C LEU A 76 15.62 1.54 1.23
N VAL A 77 15.13 0.68 0.33
CA VAL A 77 15.47 -0.74 0.30
C VAL A 77 16.98 -0.93 0.11
N GLY A 78 17.60 -0.21 -0.81
CA GLY A 78 19.05 -0.31 -1.07
C GLY A 78 19.93 0.25 0.05
N LYS A 79 19.46 1.26 0.79
CA LYS A 79 20.21 1.89 1.88
C LYS A 79 20.18 1.10 3.19
N PHE A 80 19.06 0.43 3.47
CA PHE A 80 18.79 -0.19 4.77
C PHE A 80 18.67 -1.72 4.73
N ARG A 81 18.81 -2.37 3.56
CA ARG A 81 19.14 -3.80 3.47
C ARG A 81 20.64 -4.02 3.44
#